data_AF-A0A3N5YJ78-F1
#
_entry.id   AF-A0A3N5YJ78-F1
#
_cell.length_a   1.000
_cell.length_b   1.000
_cell.length_c   1.000
_cell.angle_alpha   90.00
_cell.angle_beta   90.00
_cell.angle_gamma   90.00
#
_symmetry.space_group_name_H-M   'P 1'
#
loop_
_entity.id
_entity.type
_entity.pdbx_description
1 polymer ?
#
loop_
_entity_poly.entity_id
_entity_poly.type
_entity_poly.pdbx_seq_one_letter_code
_entity_poly.pdbx_strand_id
1 'polypeptide(L)'
;ASEVAERYGVDLRLDPFYDPEAWFAAVGGGEGTRCRRCIGQRLARTAQEAAERGCSAFSTTLSVSPYQDHEAIREAGDRAADAFSVEFLYEDLRPLYGESRRLSREWGVYRQKYCGCLVSEWERYRES
;
A
#
# COMPACT_ATOMS: atom_id res chain seq x y z
N ALA A 1 11.45 -1.34 4.89
CA ALA A 1 11.56 -0.83 3.51
C ALA A 1 13.02 -0.61 3.13
N SER A 2 13.76 0.21 3.88
CA SER A 2 15.18 0.51 3.62
C SER A 2 16.07 -0.72 3.50
N GLU A 3 16.01 -1.66 4.44
CA GLU A 3 16.79 -2.91 4.40
C GLU A 3 16.52 -3.78 3.16
N VAL A 4 15.28 -3.73 2.65
CA VAL A 4 14.90 -4.50 1.45
C VAL A 4 15.39 -3.78 0.20
N ALA A 5 15.24 -2.46 0.15
CA ALA A 5 15.69 -1.65 -0.97
C ALA A 5 17.21 -1.73 -1.15
N GLU A 6 17.97 -1.60 -0.06
CA GLU A 6 19.43 -1.74 -0.06
C GLU A 6 19.87 -3.12 -0.57
N ARG A 7 19.24 -4.20 -0.09
CA ARG A 7 19.55 -5.57 -0.51
C ARG A 7 19.34 -5.80 -2.01
N TYR A 8 18.33 -5.17 -2.60
CA TYR A 8 18.02 -5.31 -4.03
C TYR A 8 18.64 -4.20 -4.90
N GLY A 9 19.33 -3.23 -4.31
CA GLY A 9 19.92 -2.11 -5.04
C GLY A 9 18.90 -1.22 -5.75
N VAL A 10 17.69 -1.07 -5.19
CA VAL A 10 16.63 -0.23 -5.77
C VAL A 10 16.54 1.12 -5.05
N ASP A 11 16.23 2.20 -5.79
CA ASP A 11 16.02 3.53 -5.19
C ASP A 11 14.81 3.48 -4.24
N LEU A 12 14.99 4.06 -3.05
CA LEU A 12 13.92 4.17 -2.05
C LEU A 12 13.63 5.63 -1.78
N ARG A 13 12.41 6.04 -2.13
CA ARG A 13 11.84 7.32 -1.71
C ARG A 13 10.88 7.06 -0.56
N LEU A 14 11.07 7.80 0.53
CA LEU A 14 10.13 7.83 1.63
C LEU A 14 9.30 9.09 1.50
N ASP A 15 7.98 8.96 1.55
CA ASP A 15 7.08 10.08 1.80
C ASP A 15 6.93 10.22 3.32
N PRO A 16 7.61 11.19 3.96
CA PRO A 16 7.52 11.36 5.40
C PRO A 16 6.19 12.00 5.83
N PHE A 17 5.40 12.52 4.88
CA PHE A 17 4.21 13.26 5.19
C PHE A 17 3.02 12.31 5.38
N TYR A 18 2.74 12.00 6.63
CA TYR A 18 1.48 11.40 7.04
C TYR A 18 0.73 12.40 7.91
N ASP A 19 -0.38 12.90 7.41
CA ASP A 19 -1.31 13.76 8.16
C ASP A 19 -2.48 12.90 8.66
N PRO A 20 -2.52 12.56 9.96
CA PRO A 20 -3.61 11.79 10.53
C PRO A 20 -4.96 12.47 10.41
N GLU A 21 -5.03 13.80 10.56
CA GLU A 21 -6.28 14.55 10.54
C GLU A 21 -6.89 14.52 9.14
N ALA A 22 -6.07 14.83 8.12
CA ALA A 22 -6.49 14.72 6.73
C ALA A 22 -6.88 13.29 6.36
N TRP A 23 -6.11 12.30 6.85
CA TRP A 23 -6.44 10.89 6.63
C TRP A 23 -7.79 10.52 7.24
N PHE A 24 -8.04 10.85 8.51
CA PHE A 24 -9.31 10.59 9.20
C PHE A 24 -10.49 11.30 8.53
N ALA A 25 -10.32 12.56 8.11
CA ALA A 25 -11.35 13.29 7.38
C ALA A 25 -11.71 12.59 6.07
N ALA A 26 -10.72 12.09 5.34
CA ALA A 26 -10.93 11.47 4.05
C ALA A 26 -11.42 10.01 4.13
N VAL A 27 -11.08 9.26 5.19
CA VAL A 27 -11.64 7.91 5.42
C VAL A 27 -12.92 7.89 6.25
N GLY A 28 -13.27 9.00 6.91
CA GLY A 28 -14.47 9.16 7.73
C GLY A 28 -15.75 9.26 6.89
N GLY A 29 -16.83 8.62 7.34
CA GLY A 29 -18.16 8.81 6.74
C GLY A 29 -18.77 7.58 6.03
N GLY A 30 -18.47 6.36 6.47
CA GLY A 30 -19.25 5.18 6.07
C GLY A 30 -18.71 3.89 6.66
N GLU A 31 -19.56 3.15 7.39
CA GLU A 31 -19.23 1.80 7.86
C GLU A 31 -18.75 0.92 6.70
N GLY A 32 -17.68 0.17 6.90
CA GLY A 32 -17.12 -0.74 5.89
C GLY A 32 -16.32 -0.09 4.74
N THR A 33 -16.36 1.23 4.54
CA THR A 33 -15.71 1.87 3.37
C THR A 33 -14.28 2.37 3.63
N ARG A 34 -13.87 2.46 4.90
CA ARG A 34 -12.55 2.94 5.35
C ARG A 34 -11.39 2.39 4.53
N CYS A 35 -11.34 1.06 4.37
CA CYS A 35 -10.23 0.39 3.69
C CYS A 35 -10.17 0.77 2.21
N ARG A 36 -11.32 0.79 1.51
CA ARG A 36 -11.40 1.20 0.10
C ARG A 36 -10.90 2.63 -0.11
N ARG A 37 -11.30 3.56 0.78
CA ARG A 37 -10.83 4.97 0.73
C ARG A 37 -9.33 5.10 1.04
N CYS A 38 -8.84 4.36 2.02
CA CYS A 38 -7.42 4.33 2.38
C CYS A 38 -6.55 3.80 1.23
N ILE A 39 -6.97 2.70 0.59
CA ILE A 39 -6.31 2.16 -0.62
C ILE A 39 -6.33 3.20 -1.74
N GLY A 40 -7.48 3.85 -1.97
CA GLY A 40 -7.64 4.94 -2.93
C GLY A 40 -6.62 6.06 -2.78
N GLN A 41 -6.49 6.62 -1.57
CA GLN A 41 -5.52 7.69 -1.30
C GLN A 41 -4.08 7.24 -1.54
N ARG A 42 -3.72 6.02 -1.10
CA ARG A 42 -2.37 5.48 -1.28
C ARG A 42 -2.02 5.35 -2.75
N LEU A 43 -2.90 4.76 -3.56
CA LEU A 43 -2.66 4.57 -5.00
C LEU A 43 -2.69 5.89 -5.76
N ALA A 44 -3.56 6.83 -5.39
CA ALA A 44 -3.55 8.18 -5.96
C ALA A 44 -2.21 8.90 -5.72
N ARG A 45 -1.69 8.84 -4.48
CA ARG A 45 -0.39 9.44 -4.15
C ARG A 45 0.77 8.76 -4.90
N THR A 46 0.74 7.43 -5.03
CA THR A 46 1.74 6.69 -5.81
C THR A 46 1.70 7.04 -7.30
N ALA A 47 0.50 7.13 -7.90
CA ALA A 47 0.33 7.51 -9.29
C ALA A 47 0.79 8.94 -9.56
N GLN A 48 0.49 9.87 -8.66
CA GLN A 48 0.99 11.24 -8.71
C GLN A 48 2.53 11.28 -8.74
N GLU A 49 3.17 10.61 -7.80
CA GLU A 49 4.65 10.54 -7.74
C GLU A 49 5.25 9.88 -8.99
N ALA A 50 4.60 8.85 -9.53
CA ALA A 50 5.02 8.21 -10.77
C ALA A 50 4.94 9.17 -11.97
N ALA A 51 3.85 9.95 -12.08
CA ALA A 51 3.65 10.93 -13.13
C ALA A 51 4.68 12.06 -13.07
N GLU A 52 4.89 12.63 -11.88
CA GLU A 52 5.88 13.70 -11.64
C GLU A 52 7.31 13.28 -12.00
N ARG A 53 7.60 11.97 -11.99
CA ARG A 53 8.91 11.39 -12.31
C ARG A 53 9.01 10.86 -13.74
N GLY A 54 7.94 10.92 -14.52
CA GLY A 54 7.91 10.37 -15.87
C GLY A 54 8.01 8.84 -15.91
N CYS A 55 7.57 8.15 -14.85
CA CYS A 55 7.43 6.69 -14.88
C CYS A 55 6.28 6.33 -15.83
N SER A 56 6.46 5.25 -16.63
CA SER A 56 5.41 4.77 -17.53
C SER A 56 4.28 4.05 -16.79
N ALA A 57 4.60 3.44 -15.65
CA ALA A 57 3.69 2.63 -14.88
C ALA A 57 3.97 2.70 -13.37
N PHE A 58 2.97 2.34 -12.57
CA PHE A 58 3.09 2.11 -11.14
C PHE A 58 2.36 0.82 -10.73
N SER A 59 2.70 0.30 -9.55
CA SER A 59 2.08 -0.91 -8.99
C SER A 59 2.04 -0.83 -7.47
N THR A 60 1.58 -1.89 -6.81
CA THR A 60 1.50 -1.96 -5.35
C THR A 60 1.80 -3.34 -4.81
N THR A 61 2.46 -3.39 -3.65
CA THR A 61 2.66 -4.63 -2.90
C THR A 61 1.47 -4.98 -2.01
N LEU A 62 0.43 -4.14 -1.93
CA LEU A 62 -0.79 -4.45 -1.17
C LEU A 62 -1.43 -5.77 -1.63
N SER A 63 -1.27 -6.13 -2.91
CA SER A 63 -1.81 -7.37 -3.50
C SER A 63 -1.11 -8.65 -3.03
N VAL A 64 -0.03 -8.58 -2.24
CA VAL A 64 0.60 -9.78 -1.66
C VAL A 64 -0.23 -10.36 -0.52
N SER A 65 -1.05 -9.55 0.14
CA SER A 65 -1.76 -9.95 1.35
C SER A 65 -3.11 -10.59 1.03
N PRO A 66 -3.38 -11.84 1.48
CA PRO A 66 -4.67 -12.49 1.25
C PRO A 66 -5.85 -11.82 1.98
N TYR A 67 -5.56 -10.87 2.89
CA TYR A 67 -6.55 -10.14 3.67
C TYR A 67 -6.94 -8.79 3.07
N GLN A 68 -6.32 -8.37 1.97
CA GLN A 68 -6.66 -7.11 1.31
C GLN A 68 -7.83 -7.29 0.34
N ASP A 69 -8.59 -6.22 0.11
CA ASP A 69 -9.63 -6.19 -0.91
C ASP A 69 -8.99 -5.93 -2.28
N HIS A 70 -8.77 -7.00 -3.05
CA HIS A 70 -8.12 -6.95 -4.37
C HIS A 70 -8.99 -6.27 -5.44
N GLU A 71 -10.31 -6.29 -5.29
CA GLU A 71 -11.20 -5.53 -6.16
C GLU A 71 -11.00 -4.04 -5.89
N ALA A 72 -10.98 -3.63 -4.62
CA ALA A 72 -10.71 -2.24 -4.26
C ALA A 72 -9.33 -1.76 -4.71
N ILE A 73 -8.30 -2.62 -4.68
CA ILE A 73 -6.97 -2.30 -5.22
C ILE A 73 -7.03 -2.04 -6.73
N ARG A 74 -7.70 -2.91 -7.49
CA ARG A 74 -7.85 -2.75 -8.95
C ARG A 74 -8.59 -1.47 -9.28
N GLU A 75 -9.79 -1.30 -8.73
CA GLU A 75 -10.61 -0.11 -8.98
C GLU A 75 -9.89 1.19 -8.60
N ALA A 76 -9.16 1.20 -7.47
CA ALA A 76 -8.44 2.38 -7.03
C ALA A 76 -7.20 2.67 -7.90
N GLY A 77 -6.51 1.63 -8.35
CA GLY A 77 -5.38 1.75 -9.25
C GLY A 77 -5.80 2.25 -10.63
N ASP A 78 -6.87 1.71 -11.20
CA ASP A 78 -7.44 2.16 -12.49
C ASP A 78 -7.86 3.63 -12.41
N ARG A 79 -8.58 4.03 -11.35
CA ARG A 79 -8.95 5.44 -11.14
C ARG A 79 -7.74 6.36 -11.02
N ALA A 80 -6.68 5.91 -10.34
CA ALA A 80 -5.46 6.70 -10.18
C ALA A 80 -4.67 6.77 -11.50
N ALA A 81 -4.64 5.68 -12.27
CA ALA A 81 -4.04 5.64 -13.59
C ALA A 81 -4.68 6.66 -14.54
N ASP A 82 -6.01 6.68 -14.58
CA ASP A 82 -6.78 7.64 -15.39
C ASP A 82 -6.52 9.09 -14.93
N ALA A 83 -6.53 9.33 -13.62
CA ALA A 83 -6.38 10.68 -13.05
C ALA A 83 -4.99 11.30 -13.32
N PHE A 84 -3.93 10.48 -13.35
CA PHE A 84 -2.55 10.95 -13.47
C PHE A 84 -1.88 10.57 -14.79
N SER A 85 -2.59 9.89 -15.70
CA SER A 85 -2.07 9.43 -17.00
C SER A 85 -0.82 8.54 -16.87
N VAL A 86 -0.86 7.57 -15.96
CA VAL A 86 0.22 6.58 -15.72
C VAL A 86 -0.40 5.19 -15.66
N GLU A 87 0.18 4.19 -16.31
CA GLU A 87 -0.37 2.83 -16.31
C GLU A 87 -0.37 2.20 -14.91
N PHE A 88 -1.48 1.61 -14.49
CA PHE A 88 -1.51 0.78 -13.28
C PHE A 88 -1.30 -0.69 -13.62
N LEU A 89 -0.23 -1.28 -13.11
CA LEU A 89 0.08 -2.70 -13.26
C LEU A 89 -0.39 -3.46 -12.02
N TYR A 90 -1.57 -4.06 -12.13
CA TYR A 90 -2.05 -4.99 -11.12
C TYR A 90 -1.45 -6.38 -11.31
N GLU A 91 -0.90 -6.95 -10.24
CA GLU A 91 -0.54 -8.36 -10.19
C GLU A 91 -1.08 -9.00 -8.91
N ASP A 92 -1.63 -10.21 -9.04
CA ASP A 92 -2.02 -11.02 -7.88
C ASP A 92 -0.79 -11.69 -7.25
N LEU A 93 -0.24 -11.03 -6.23
CA LEU A 93 0.96 -11.48 -5.52
C LEU A 93 0.66 -12.44 -4.37
N ARG A 94 -0.61 -12.85 -4.15
CA ARG A 94 -0.98 -13.80 -3.07
C ARG A 94 -0.20 -15.11 -3.10
N PRO A 95 0.16 -15.71 -4.26
CA PRO A 95 1.01 -16.90 -4.30
C PRO A 95 2.37 -16.70 -3.62
N LEU A 96 2.89 -15.46 -3.58
CA LEU A 96 4.15 -15.10 -2.93
C LEU A 96 3.98 -14.79 -1.43
N TYR A 97 2.77 -14.86 -0.87
CA TYR A 97 2.52 -14.52 0.54
C TYR A 97 3.32 -15.41 1.51
N GLY A 98 3.34 -16.73 1.28
CA GLY A 98 4.11 -17.65 2.10
C GLY A 98 5.62 -17.37 2.04
N GLU A 99 6.11 -17.12 0.83
CA GLU A 99 7.51 -16.84 0.56
C GLU A 99 7.98 -15.51 1.17
N SER A 100 7.19 -14.44 1.01
CA SER A 100 7.48 -13.14 1.63
C SER A 100 7.63 -13.24 3.15
N ARG A 101 6.83 -14.09 3.80
CA ARG A 101 6.91 -14.33 5.25
C ARG A 101 8.16 -15.13 5.62
N ARG A 102 8.57 -16.09 4.80
CA ARG A 102 9.80 -16.85 4.99
C ARG A 102 11.01 -15.92 4.89
N LEU A 103 11.13 -15.20 3.77
CA LEU A 103 12.22 -14.24 3.52
C LEU A 103 12.31 -13.15 4.61
N SER A 104 11.18 -12.58 5.04
CA SER A 104 11.19 -11.57 6.11
C SER A 104 11.80 -12.08 7.42
N ARG A 105 11.59 -13.36 7.76
CA ARG A 105 12.16 -13.98 8.96
C ARG A 105 13.65 -14.28 8.78
N GLU A 106 14.01 -14.86 7.64
CA GLU A 106 15.40 -15.21 7.32
C GLU A 106 16.29 -13.97 7.27
N TRP A 107 15.77 -12.86 6.77
CA TRP A 107 16.51 -11.61 6.66
C TRP A 107 16.45 -10.74 7.92
N GLY A 108 15.68 -11.14 8.94
CA GLY A 108 15.49 -10.34 10.15
C GLY A 108 14.76 -9.01 9.93
N VAL A 109 14.07 -8.85 8.81
CA VAL A 109 13.39 -7.59 8.44
C VAL A 109 12.12 -7.43 9.25
N TYR A 110 11.88 -6.21 9.73
CA TYR A 110 10.63 -5.88 10.42
C TYR A 110 9.40 -6.25 9.59
N ARG A 111 8.50 -7.04 10.18
CA ARG A 111 7.23 -7.41 9.58
C ARG A 111 6.06 -6.83 10.35
N GLN A 112 5.40 -5.89 9.71
CA GLN A 112 4.19 -5.28 10.20
C GLN A 112 3.06 -6.33 10.38
N LYS A 113 2.29 -6.20 11.46
CA LYS A 113 1.13 -7.05 11.79
C LYS A 113 -0.22 -6.33 11.62
N TYR A 114 -0.24 -5.26 10.84
CA TYR A 114 -1.40 -4.41 10.57
C TYR A 114 -1.26 -3.81 9.15
N CYS A 115 -2.29 -3.15 8.62
CA CYS A 115 -2.27 -2.68 7.21
C CYS A 115 -1.63 -1.29 6.99
N GLY A 116 -1.14 -0.65 8.06
CA GLY A 116 -0.44 0.65 8.02
C GLY A 116 -1.33 1.86 8.22
N CYS A 117 -2.59 1.67 8.62
CA CYS A 117 -3.40 2.77 9.12
C CYS A 117 -3.52 2.71 10.65
N LEU A 118 -3.75 3.87 11.26
CA LEU A 118 -3.90 4.03 12.71
C LEU A 118 -5.00 3.13 13.29
N VAL A 119 -6.09 2.92 12.54
CA VAL A 119 -7.19 2.07 13.02
C VAL A 119 -6.79 0.59 13.06
N SER A 120 -6.12 0.08 12.02
CA SER A 120 -5.63 -1.31 12.01
C SER A 120 -4.51 -1.53 13.03
N GLU A 121 -3.73 -0.49 13.34
CA GLU A 121 -2.77 -0.55 14.44
C GLU A 121 -3.46 -0.65 15.80
N TRP A 122 -4.51 0.14 16.04
CA TRP A 122 -5.30 0.09 17.26
C TRP A 122 -6.07 -1.23 17.41
N GLU A 123 -6.70 -1.73 16.34
CA GLU A 123 -7.38 -3.04 16.30
C GLU A 123 -6.41 -4.15 16.76
N ARG A 124 -5.17 -4.14 16.25
CA ARG A 124 -4.11 -5.08 16.65
C ARG A 124 -3.83 -5.06 18.15
N TYR A 125 -3.82 -3.88 18.80
CA TYR A 125 -3.58 -3.77 20.24
C TYR A 125 -4.77 -4.24 21.08
N ARG A 126 -5.99 -4.18 20.56
CA ARG A 126 -7.19 -4.64 21.26
C ARG A 126 -7.39 -6.15 21.21
N GLU A 127 -6.93 -6.78 20.14
CA GLU A 127 -7.02 -8.23 19.93
C GLU A 127 -5.82 -9.00 20.51
N SER A 128 -4.83 -8.29 21.05
CA SER A 128 -3.67 -8.86 21.76
C SER A 128 -3.93 -8.94 23.26
#